data_AF-A0A971G6N7-F1
#
_entry.id   AF-A0A971G6N7-F1
#
_cell.length_a   1.000
_cell.length_b   1.000
_cell.length_c   1.000
_cell.angle_alpha   90.00
_cell.angle_beta   90.00
_cell.angle_gamma   90.00
#
_symmetry.space_group_name_H-M   'P 1'
#
loop_
_entity.id
_entity.type
_entity.pdbx_description
1 polymer ?
#
loop_
_entity_poly.entity_id
_entity_poly.type
_entity_poly.pdbx_seq_one_letter_code
_entity_poly.pdbx_strand_id
1 'polypeptide(L)'
;MPMPVCTLCPRSCHAPREDDSGLGYCAMGWLPVVARAAAHDWEEPCISGTRGSGTVFFSGCPLGCVFCQNAPISHRGAGVRMTVPELAELFQRVEDLGVHNLNLVNPTHFAPVVLEALTLARPNIPVVWNSSGYETVEMVRSARGLVDVFLPDFKYATAETSADLAHAPDYFEVATKAITAMCEQTGEAVWDREGLLLRGTLVRHLVLPLRVKESLTILDTIAARLPPGTPVSLMRQYTPMNESKIPGLDRRLTLREYARARDHMKELSLPGYCQGKEAADAAFTPAFLDRESTRLFPHTEP
;
A
#
# COMPACT_ATOMS: atom_id res chain seq x y z
N MET A 1 -2.85 -23.80 -11.34
CA MET A 1 -4.20 -23.89 -11.93
C MET A 1 -4.87 -22.54 -11.71
N PRO A 2 -5.47 -21.90 -12.73
CA PRO A 2 -6.24 -20.68 -12.51
C PRO A 2 -7.36 -20.98 -11.51
N MET A 3 -7.49 -20.17 -10.47
CA MET A 3 -8.61 -20.32 -9.53
C MET A 3 -9.89 -19.97 -10.30
N PRO A 4 -10.83 -20.91 -10.51
CA PRO A 4 -12.05 -20.63 -11.27
C PRO A 4 -12.94 -19.56 -10.60
N VAL A 5 -12.64 -19.22 -9.35
CA VAL A 5 -13.35 -18.23 -8.53
C VAL A 5 -12.32 -17.38 -7.78
N CYS A 6 -12.23 -16.08 -8.11
CA CYS A 6 -11.29 -15.17 -7.45
C CYS A 6 -11.80 -14.72 -6.06
N THR A 7 -11.04 -15.08 -5.01
CA THR A 7 -11.28 -14.73 -3.60
C THR A 7 -10.05 -14.08 -2.92
N LEU A 8 -9.08 -13.60 -3.71
CA LEU A 8 -7.79 -13.11 -3.21
C LEU A 8 -7.89 -11.84 -2.35
N CYS A 9 -8.98 -11.09 -2.47
CA CYS A 9 -9.22 -9.88 -1.71
C CYS A 9 -10.66 -9.88 -1.17
N PRO A 10 -10.98 -9.01 -0.20
CA PRO A 10 -12.28 -9.03 0.47
C PRO A 10 -13.47 -8.82 -0.46
N ARG A 11 -13.26 -8.23 -1.65
CA ARG A 11 -14.28 -8.12 -2.72
C ARG A 11 -14.93 -9.44 -3.06
N SER A 12 -14.20 -10.56 -2.96
CA SER A 12 -14.68 -11.90 -3.29
C SER A 12 -15.50 -11.91 -4.58
N CYS A 13 -14.99 -11.24 -5.63
CA CYS A 13 -15.76 -10.95 -6.84
C CYS A 13 -16.11 -12.20 -7.65
N HIS A 14 -15.43 -13.32 -7.39
CA HIS A 14 -15.64 -14.59 -8.07
C HIS A 14 -15.45 -14.52 -9.59
N ALA A 15 -14.84 -13.43 -10.07
CA ALA A 15 -14.64 -13.20 -11.49
C ALA A 15 -13.61 -14.17 -12.05
N PRO A 16 -13.83 -14.67 -13.28
CA PRO A 16 -12.81 -15.42 -13.99
C PRO A 16 -11.61 -14.50 -14.27
N ARG A 17 -10.42 -15.09 -14.23
CA ARG A 17 -9.16 -14.44 -14.58
C ARG A 17 -8.45 -15.33 -15.59
N GLU A 18 -8.27 -14.81 -16.79
CA GLU A 18 -7.31 -15.32 -17.75
C GLU A 18 -5.92 -14.77 -17.39
N ASP A 19 -4.87 -15.24 -18.06
CA ASP A 19 -3.51 -14.76 -17.80
C ASP A 19 -3.38 -13.24 -17.97
N ASP A 20 -4.09 -12.68 -18.95
CA ASP A 20 -3.91 -11.31 -19.40
C ASP A 20 -5.09 -10.36 -19.09
N SER A 21 -6.24 -10.91 -18.71
CA SER A 21 -7.50 -10.19 -18.54
C SER A 21 -8.35 -10.75 -17.41
N GLY A 22 -9.14 -9.88 -16.77
CA GLY A 22 -10.02 -10.28 -15.68
C GLY A 22 -11.17 -9.28 -15.51
N LEU A 23 -12.36 -9.80 -15.20
CA LEU A 23 -13.60 -9.01 -15.07
C LEU A 23 -13.95 -8.68 -13.61
N GLY A 24 -13.00 -8.89 -12.69
CA GLY A 24 -13.16 -8.56 -11.28
C GLY A 24 -13.02 -7.05 -11.03
N TYR A 25 -13.26 -6.63 -9.78
CA TYR A 25 -13.21 -5.22 -9.40
C TYR A 25 -11.84 -4.57 -9.67
N CYS A 26 -10.73 -5.32 -9.51
CA CYS A 26 -9.39 -4.81 -9.82
C CYS A 26 -9.09 -4.72 -11.32
N ALA A 27 -9.94 -5.28 -12.18
CA ALA A 27 -9.78 -5.34 -13.64
C ALA A 27 -8.46 -5.99 -14.14
N MET A 28 -7.88 -6.92 -13.36
CA MET A 28 -6.61 -7.58 -13.70
C MET A 28 -6.75 -9.09 -13.95
N GLY A 29 -6.03 -9.58 -14.97
CA GLY A 29 -5.78 -11.01 -15.21
C GLY A 29 -4.82 -11.63 -14.19
N TRP A 30 -4.45 -12.89 -14.35
CA TRP A 30 -3.62 -13.63 -13.38
C TRP A 30 -2.19 -13.10 -13.30
N LEU A 31 -1.59 -12.75 -14.44
CA LEU A 31 -0.22 -12.27 -14.49
C LEU A 31 -0.11 -10.80 -14.00
N PRO A 32 0.85 -10.50 -13.11
CA PRO A 32 1.15 -9.15 -12.65
C PRO A 32 1.37 -8.18 -13.80
N VAL A 33 0.80 -6.98 -13.66
CA VAL A 33 1.10 -5.84 -14.52
C VAL A 33 1.85 -4.82 -13.67
N VAL A 34 3.12 -4.59 -14.00
CA VAL A 34 4.02 -3.67 -13.27
C VAL A 34 4.11 -2.34 -14.01
N ALA A 35 3.74 -1.26 -13.35
CA ALA A 35 3.69 0.08 -13.95
C ALA A 35 4.97 0.91 -13.71
N ARG A 36 5.69 0.62 -12.61
CA ARG A 36 6.94 1.29 -12.26
C ARG A 36 7.80 0.38 -11.38
N ALA A 37 9.10 0.33 -11.65
CA ALA A 37 10.09 -0.24 -10.77
C ALA A 37 11.30 0.71 -10.66
N ALA A 38 11.51 1.30 -9.48
CA ALA A 38 12.55 2.30 -9.26
C ALA A 38 12.88 2.48 -7.77
N ALA A 39 14.06 3.04 -7.49
CA ALA A 39 14.32 3.64 -6.18
C ALA A 39 13.36 4.82 -5.95
N HIS A 40 12.86 4.93 -4.72
CA HIS A 40 11.95 5.97 -4.31
C HIS A 40 12.38 6.51 -2.94
N ASP A 41 12.71 7.80 -2.91
CA ASP A 41 13.29 8.44 -1.73
C ASP A 41 12.23 9.01 -0.76
N TRP A 42 10.94 8.89 -1.09
CA TRP A 42 9.87 9.67 -0.46
C TRP A 42 8.79 8.84 0.28
N GLU A 43 9.04 7.57 0.60
CA GLU A 43 8.26 6.83 1.62
C GLU A 43 8.57 7.35 3.04
N GLU A 44 8.00 6.72 4.08
CA GLU A 44 8.33 7.00 5.47
C GLU A 44 9.83 6.94 5.77
N PRO A 45 10.35 7.77 6.72
CA PRO A 45 11.77 7.82 7.03
C PRO A 45 12.41 6.46 7.34
N CYS A 46 11.69 5.57 8.04
CA CYS A 46 12.17 4.22 8.36
C CYS A 46 12.07 3.21 7.21
N ILE A 47 11.47 3.60 6.10
CA ILE A 47 11.37 2.80 4.87
C ILE A 47 12.38 3.33 3.84
N SER A 48 12.41 4.64 3.60
CA SER A 48 13.30 5.23 2.58
C SER A 48 14.75 5.38 3.04
N GLY A 49 15.00 5.67 4.32
CA GLY A 49 16.35 5.92 4.81
C GLY A 49 17.14 6.91 3.96
N THR A 50 18.42 6.57 3.74
CA THR A 50 19.36 7.36 2.92
C THR A 50 19.58 6.83 1.50
N ARG A 51 19.09 5.63 1.18
CA ARG A 51 19.31 4.95 -0.12
C ARG A 51 18.01 4.68 -0.89
N GLY A 52 16.89 5.20 -0.38
CA GLY A 52 15.57 5.00 -0.94
C GLY A 52 15.00 3.60 -0.70
N SER A 53 13.72 3.47 -1.01
CA SER A 53 12.94 2.24 -1.05
C SER A 53 12.85 1.73 -2.50
N GLY A 54 13.11 0.45 -2.74
CA GLY A 54 12.99 -0.17 -4.04
C GLY A 54 11.54 -0.47 -4.39
N THR A 55 10.84 0.52 -4.93
CA THR A 55 9.40 0.41 -5.20
C THR A 55 9.10 -0.37 -6.47
N VAL A 56 8.13 -1.29 -6.40
CA VAL A 56 7.49 -1.97 -7.52
C VAL A 56 5.99 -1.71 -7.45
N PHE A 57 5.48 -0.86 -8.35
CA PHE A 57 4.07 -0.48 -8.41
C PHE A 57 3.29 -1.42 -9.32
N PHE A 58 2.30 -2.11 -8.75
CA PHE A 58 1.38 -2.97 -9.49
C PHE A 58 0.14 -2.20 -9.94
N SER A 59 -0.32 -2.49 -11.16
CA SER A 59 -1.55 -1.94 -11.73
C SER A 59 -2.80 -2.67 -11.28
N GLY A 60 -3.94 -1.98 -11.33
CA GLY A 60 -5.23 -2.44 -10.79
C GLY A 60 -5.29 -2.29 -9.28
N CYS A 61 -6.49 -2.16 -8.69
CA CYS A 61 -6.62 -2.04 -7.22
C CYS A 61 -7.94 -2.65 -6.73
N PRO A 62 -7.92 -3.48 -5.67
CA PRO A 62 -9.15 -4.05 -5.12
C PRO A 62 -9.99 -3.05 -4.33
N LEU A 63 -9.41 -1.94 -3.85
CA LEU A 63 -10.13 -0.93 -3.07
C LEU A 63 -10.81 0.11 -3.98
N GLY A 64 -10.05 0.80 -4.86
CA GLY A 64 -10.59 1.75 -5.83
C GLY A 64 -11.05 3.09 -5.21
N CYS A 65 -10.16 3.79 -4.50
CA CYS A 65 -10.50 5.07 -3.90
C CYS A 65 -10.79 6.15 -4.96
N VAL A 66 -11.87 6.91 -4.81
CA VAL A 66 -12.24 8.01 -5.72
C VAL A 66 -11.19 9.13 -5.80
N PHE A 67 -10.37 9.29 -4.76
CA PHE A 67 -9.30 10.28 -4.66
C PHE A 67 -7.90 9.70 -4.96
N CYS A 68 -7.81 8.51 -5.57
CA CYS A 68 -6.53 7.84 -5.79
C CYS A 68 -5.54 8.70 -6.59
N GLN A 69 -4.37 9.01 -6.01
CA GLN A 69 -3.25 9.67 -6.70
C GLN A 69 -2.66 8.79 -7.81
N ASN A 70 -2.74 7.46 -7.64
CA ASN A 70 -2.26 6.47 -8.60
C ASN A 70 -3.34 6.04 -9.60
N ALA A 71 -4.42 6.83 -9.79
CA ALA A 71 -5.51 6.53 -10.72
C ALA A 71 -5.05 6.11 -12.14
N PRO A 72 -3.95 6.65 -12.73
CA PRO A 72 -3.44 6.18 -14.02
C PRO A 72 -3.10 4.69 -14.06
N ILE A 73 -2.67 4.09 -12.95
CA ILE A 73 -2.29 2.67 -12.89
C ILE A 73 -3.34 1.82 -12.17
N SER A 74 -4.00 2.38 -11.14
CA SER A 74 -4.98 1.65 -10.34
C SER A 74 -6.32 1.46 -11.05
N HIS A 75 -6.75 2.42 -11.88
CA HIS A 75 -8.05 2.38 -12.58
C HIS A 75 -7.92 2.15 -14.09
N ARG A 76 -6.78 2.48 -14.71
CA ARG A 76 -6.62 2.43 -16.18
C ARG A 76 -5.69 1.33 -16.68
N GLY A 77 -5.06 0.58 -15.77
CA GLY A 77 -4.33 -0.65 -16.10
C GLY A 77 -3.15 -0.44 -17.04
N ALA A 78 -2.11 0.26 -16.59
CA ALA A 78 -0.92 0.53 -17.41
C ALA A 78 0.32 -0.24 -16.90
N GLY A 79 1.24 -0.61 -17.79
CA GLY A 79 2.49 -1.26 -17.40
C GLY A 79 2.84 -2.48 -18.25
N VAL A 80 3.82 -3.23 -17.80
CA VAL A 80 4.32 -4.44 -18.47
C VAL A 80 3.86 -5.66 -17.70
N ARG A 81 3.29 -6.62 -18.42
CA ARG A 81 2.90 -7.91 -17.87
C ARG A 81 4.13 -8.77 -17.61
N MET A 82 4.16 -9.46 -16.50
CA MET A 82 5.31 -10.29 -16.10
C MET A 82 4.86 -11.66 -15.60
N THR A 83 5.58 -12.69 -16.02
CA THR A 83 5.54 -14.04 -15.48
C THR A 83 6.29 -14.12 -14.14
N VAL A 84 6.20 -15.26 -13.44
CA VAL A 84 6.94 -15.50 -12.18
C VAL A 84 8.45 -15.28 -12.35
N PRO A 85 9.14 -15.86 -13.37
CA PRO A 85 10.58 -15.64 -13.53
C PRO A 85 10.94 -14.20 -13.85
N GLU A 86 10.20 -13.53 -14.73
CA GLU A 86 10.44 -12.12 -15.09
C GLU A 86 10.27 -11.19 -13.88
N LEU A 87 9.29 -11.47 -13.01
CA LEU A 87 9.08 -10.72 -11.78
C LEU A 87 10.20 -10.97 -10.76
N ALA A 88 10.66 -12.21 -10.63
CA ALA A 88 11.79 -12.55 -9.75
C ALA A 88 13.10 -11.88 -10.21
N GLU A 89 13.35 -11.81 -11.51
CA GLU A 89 14.47 -11.05 -12.09
C GLU A 89 14.31 -9.54 -11.89
N LEU A 90 13.08 -9.02 -11.97
CA LEU A 90 12.82 -7.61 -11.65
C LEU A 90 13.18 -7.29 -10.19
N PHE A 91 12.80 -8.15 -9.24
CA PHE A 91 13.12 -7.95 -7.82
C PHE A 91 14.63 -7.87 -7.57
N GLN A 92 15.42 -8.74 -8.20
CA GLN A 92 16.88 -8.69 -8.15
C GLN A 92 17.44 -7.38 -8.73
N ARG A 93 16.95 -6.96 -9.92
CA ARG A 93 17.36 -5.69 -10.54
C ARG A 93 17.02 -4.47 -9.67
N VAL A 94 15.95 -4.52 -8.89
CA VAL A 94 15.59 -3.47 -7.93
C VAL A 94 16.53 -3.50 -6.72
N GLU A 95 16.87 -4.68 -6.19
CA GLU A 95 17.85 -4.84 -5.11
C GLU A 95 19.24 -4.33 -5.53
N ASP A 96 19.66 -4.58 -6.78
CA ASP A 96 20.94 -4.12 -7.36
C ASP A 96 21.08 -2.58 -7.40
N LEU A 97 19.99 -1.83 -7.20
CA LEU A 97 20.05 -0.38 -7.02
C LEU A 97 20.67 0.05 -5.67
N GLY A 98 20.89 -0.88 -4.73
CA GLY A 98 21.44 -0.60 -3.42
C GLY A 98 20.43 0.03 -2.43
N VAL A 99 19.14 -0.12 -2.70
CA VAL A 99 18.02 0.36 -1.86
C VAL A 99 17.96 -0.34 -0.50
N HIS A 100 17.19 0.22 0.44
CA HIS A 100 17.07 -0.35 1.80
C HIS A 100 16.10 -1.52 1.90
N ASN A 101 15.12 -1.61 0.99
CA ASN A 101 14.11 -2.66 0.96
C ASN A 101 13.51 -2.80 -0.43
N LEU A 102 12.85 -3.94 -0.68
CA LEU A 102 11.97 -4.15 -1.81
C LEU A 102 10.53 -3.83 -1.37
N ASN A 103 9.95 -2.75 -1.88
CA ASN A 103 8.62 -2.28 -1.53
C ASN A 103 7.61 -2.58 -2.63
N LEU A 104 6.78 -3.59 -2.36
CA LEU A 104 5.75 -4.07 -3.26
C LEU A 104 4.48 -3.26 -3.02
N VAL A 105 4.15 -2.37 -3.96
CA VAL A 105 3.06 -1.41 -3.80
C VAL A 105 1.79 -1.91 -4.49
N ASN A 106 0.77 -2.17 -3.68
CA ASN A 106 -0.54 -2.72 -4.03
C ASN A 106 -0.48 -4.12 -4.73
N PRO A 107 0.26 -5.11 -4.16
CA PRO A 107 0.46 -6.42 -4.77
C PRO A 107 -0.70 -7.43 -4.56
N THR A 108 -1.68 -7.11 -3.72
CA THR A 108 -2.79 -7.99 -3.24
C THR A 108 -3.38 -8.91 -4.31
N HIS A 109 -3.87 -8.33 -5.40
CA HIS A 109 -4.59 -9.09 -6.44
C HIS A 109 -3.64 -9.94 -7.29
N PHE A 110 -2.34 -9.80 -7.11
CA PHE A 110 -1.30 -10.64 -7.72
C PHE A 110 -0.57 -11.52 -6.69
N ALA A 111 -1.05 -11.58 -5.43
CA ALA A 111 -0.34 -12.22 -4.33
C ALA A 111 0.19 -13.63 -4.64
N PRO A 112 -0.56 -14.56 -5.28
CA PRO A 112 0.00 -15.87 -5.62
C PRO A 112 1.28 -15.81 -6.47
N VAL A 113 1.27 -15.00 -7.52
CA VAL A 113 2.42 -14.84 -8.43
C VAL A 113 3.57 -14.09 -7.76
N VAL A 114 3.25 -13.05 -6.99
CA VAL A 114 4.24 -12.25 -6.25
C VAL A 114 4.98 -13.10 -5.22
N LEU A 115 4.25 -13.90 -4.42
CA LEU A 115 4.84 -14.77 -3.40
C LEU A 115 5.65 -15.91 -4.01
N GLU A 116 5.22 -16.44 -5.16
CA GLU A 116 5.99 -17.43 -5.93
C GLU A 116 7.30 -16.81 -6.44
N ALA A 117 7.28 -15.58 -6.97
CA ALA A 117 8.47 -14.88 -7.42
C ALA A 117 9.46 -14.59 -6.27
N LEU A 118 8.97 -14.20 -5.09
CA LEU A 118 9.80 -14.03 -3.88
C LEU A 118 10.41 -15.35 -3.39
N THR A 119 9.71 -16.47 -3.60
CA THR A 119 10.24 -17.80 -3.28
C THR A 119 11.32 -18.24 -4.26
N LEU A 120 11.14 -17.90 -5.55
CA LEU A 120 12.09 -18.20 -6.61
C LEU A 120 13.41 -17.41 -6.45
N ALA A 121 13.32 -16.12 -6.11
CA ALA A 121 14.47 -15.27 -5.85
C ALA A 121 14.19 -14.39 -4.63
N ARG A 122 14.64 -14.85 -3.45
CA ARG A 122 14.49 -14.12 -2.20
C ARG A 122 15.52 -12.99 -2.10
N PRO A 123 15.09 -11.72 -1.94
CA PRO A 123 16.02 -10.61 -1.72
C PRO A 123 16.79 -10.74 -0.40
N ASN A 124 17.99 -10.16 -0.33
CA ASN A 124 18.78 -10.06 0.92
C ASN A 124 18.42 -8.82 1.75
N ILE A 125 17.52 -7.99 1.24
CA ILE A 125 16.94 -6.80 1.89
C ILE A 125 15.50 -7.09 2.34
N PRO A 126 14.98 -6.38 3.36
CA PRO A 126 13.60 -6.55 3.81
C PRO A 126 12.59 -6.39 2.67
N VAL A 127 11.56 -7.22 2.68
CA VAL A 127 10.41 -7.11 1.77
C VAL A 127 9.26 -6.37 2.47
N VAL A 128 8.85 -5.25 1.89
CA VAL A 128 7.74 -4.41 2.35
C VAL A 128 6.49 -4.70 1.52
N TRP A 129 5.39 -5.06 2.18
CA TRP A 129 4.07 -5.22 1.58
C TRP A 129 3.22 -3.97 1.84
N ASN A 130 3.21 -3.07 0.85
CA ASN A 130 2.52 -1.79 0.93
C ASN A 130 1.14 -1.91 0.30
N SER A 131 0.10 -1.78 1.13
CA SER A 131 -1.27 -2.11 0.73
C SER A 131 -2.29 -1.10 1.23
N SER A 132 -3.51 -1.21 0.73
CA SER A 132 -4.63 -0.37 1.18
C SER A 132 -5.25 -0.79 2.52
N GLY A 133 -4.68 -1.81 3.19
CA GLY A 133 -5.24 -2.47 4.36
C GLY A 133 -6.47 -3.34 4.08
N TYR A 134 -7.11 -3.21 2.91
CA TYR A 134 -8.28 -3.99 2.50
C TYR A 134 -7.87 -5.38 1.97
N GLU A 135 -7.48 -6.24 2.89
CA GLU A 135 -6.88 -7.54 2.65
C GLU A 135 -7.67 -8.66 3.35
N THR A 136 -7.57 -9.89 2.86
CA THR A 136 -8.08 -11.05 3.62
C THR A 136 -7.02 -11.52 4.62
N VAL A 137 -7.46 -12.08 5.75
CA VAL A 137 -6.54 -12.64 6.76
C VAL A 137 -5.76 -13.83 6.17
N GLU A 138 -6.41 -14.60 5.30
CA GLU A 138 -5.83 -15.72 4.57
C GLU A 138 -4.66 -15.26 3.67
N MET A 139 -4.83 -14.15 2.93
CA MET A 139 -3.77 -13.57 2.10
C MET A 139 -2.60 -13.13 2.98
N VAL A 140 -2.86 -12.38 4.07
CA VAL A 140 -1.81 -11.94 5.00
C VAL A 140 -1.00 -13.13 5.51
N ARG A 141 -1.69 -14.21 5.92
CA ARG A 141 -1.06 -15.46 6.39
C ARG A 141 -0.26 -16.18 5.32
N SER A 142 -0.67 -16.10 4.04
CA SER A 142 0.05 -16.72 2.93
C SER A 142 1.42 -16.07 2.68
N ALA A 143 1.60 -14.81 3.07
CA ALA A 143 2.86 -14.08 2.95
C ALA A 143 3.88 -14.39 4.06
N ARG A 144 3.56 -15.34 4.96
CA ARG A 144 4.40 -15.67 6.12
C ARG A 144 5.79 -16.12 5.70
N GLY A 145 6.79 -15.47 6.29
CA GLY A 145 8.19 -15.76 6.04
C GLY A 145 8.71 -15.20 4.72
N LEU A 146 7.87 -14.55 3.89
CA LEU A 146 8.28 -13.88 2.66
C LEU A 146 8.18 -12.35 2.75
N VAL A 147 7.29 -11.84 3.59
CA VAL A 147 7.13 -10.41 3.89
C VAL A 147 7.63 -10.13 5.30
N ASP A 148 8.56 -9.18 5.41
CA ASP A 148 9.16 -8.76 6.67
C ASP A 148 8.42 -7.57 7.28
N VAL A 149 7.98 -6.64 6.43
CA VAL A 149 7.29 -5.41 6.84
C VAL A 149 5.93 -5.29 6.15
N PHE A 150 4.88 -5.07 6.92
CA PHE A 150 3.59 -4.62 6.37
C PHE A 150 3.46 -3.11 6.50
N LEU A 151 3.02 -2.45 5.42
CA LEU A 151 2.76 -1.02 5.36
C LEU A 151 1.32 -0.77 4.89
N PRO A 152 0.30 -1.11 5.72
CA PRO A 152 -1.10 -0.92 5.36
C PRO A 152 -1.56 0.53 5.55
N ASP A 153 -2.37 1.01 4.61
CA ASP A 153 -3.18 2.21 4.83
C ASP A 153 -4.46 1.85 5.58
N PHE A 154 -4.74 2.52 6.71
CA PHE A 154 -6.02 2.41 7.40
C PHE A 154 -6.83 3.70 7.19
N LYS A 155 -7.83 3.69 6.30
CA LYS A 155 -8.37 4.92 5.67
C LYS A 155 -9.71 5.40 6.23
N TYR A 156 -10.67 4.51 6.46
CA TYR A 156 -12.07 4.86 6.74
C TYR A 156 -12.55 4.17 8.02
N ALA A 157 -13.33 4.88 8.84
CA ALA A 157 -13.88 4.33 10.08
C ALA A 157 -15.37 3.94 9.95
N THR A 158 -16.07 4.57 9.01
CA THR A 158 -17.52 4.40 8.83
C THR A 158 -17.86 3.66 7.54
N ALA A 159 -18.94 2.89 7.58
CA ALA A 159 -19.48 2.20 6.41
C ALA A 159 -19.94 3.19 5.33
N GLU A 160 -20.53 4.33 5.73
CA GLU A 160 -20.96 5.39 4.82
C GLU A 160 -19.78 5.98 4.03
N THR A 161 -18.74 6.47 4.72
CA THR A 161 -17.56 7.04 4.05
C THR A 161 -16.88 6.01 3.15
N SER A 162 -16.73 4.77 3.61
CA SER A 162 -16.05 3.74 2.82
C SER A 162 -16.87 3.25 1.61
N ALA A 163 -18.20 3.25 1.70
CA ALA A 163 -19.09 3.05 0.55
C ALA A 163 -18.96 4.19 -0.47
N ASP A 164 -18.98 5.45 -0.02
CA ASP A 164 -18.92 6.61 -0.90
C ASP A 164 -17.56 6.79 -1.55
N LEU A 165 -16.48 6.57 -0.79
CA LEU A 165 -15.12 6.88 -1.25
C LEU A 165 -14.40 5.71 -1.89
N ALA A 166 -14.85 4.48 -1.68
CA ALA A 166 -14.20 3.28 -2.20
C ALA A 166 -15.16 2.13 -2.52
N HIS A 167 -16.49 2.34 -2.47
CA HIS A 167 -17.48 1.28 -2.69
C HIS A 167 -17.30 0.05 -1.78
N ALA A 168 -16.73 0.21 -0.58
CA ALA A 168 -16.36 -0.87 0.33
C ALA A 168 -16.92 -0.63 1.75
N PRO A 169 -18.24 -0.75 1.97
CA PRO A 169 -18.88 -0.43 3.26
C PRO A 169 -18.38 -1.27 4.44
N ASP A 170 -17.74 -2.41 4.17
CA ASP A 170 -17.14 -3.31 5.14
C ASP A 170 -15.67 -3.00 5.46
N TYR A 171 -15.10 -1.97 4.84
CA TYR A 171 -13.66 -1.67 4.89
C TYR A 171 -13.10 -1.65 6.30
N PHE A 172 -13.75 -0.94 7.23
CA PHE A 172 -13.18 -0.73 8.58
C PHE A 172 -13.00 -2.05 9.33
N GLU A 173 -14.00 -2.93 9.31
CA GLU A 173 -13.94 -4.22 9.98
C GLU A 173 -12.95 -5.17 9.31
N VAL A 174 -12.92 -5.19 7.98
CA VAL A 174 -12.00 -6.01 7.19
C VAL A 174 -10.55 -5.55 7.39
N ALA A 175 -10.28 -4.26 7.25
CA ALA A 175 -8.95 -3.69 7.43
C ALA A 175 -8.45 -3.85 8.86
N THR A 176 -9.31 -3.68 9.87
CA THR A 176 -8.92 -3.93 11.26
C THR A 176 -8.44 -5.37 11.44
N LYS A 177 -9.19 -6.37 10.96
CA LYS A 177 -8.81 -7.79 11.06
C LYS A 177 -7.51 -8.10 10.30
N ALA A 178 -7.38 -7.55 9.11
CA ALA A 178 -6.18 -7.73 8.29
C ALA A 178 -4.94 -7.14 8.97
N ILE A 179 -5.03 -5.90 9.47
CA ILE A 179 -3.91 -5.22 10.15
C ILE A 179 -3.55 -5.94 11.45
N THR A 180 -4.54 -6.42 12.22
CA THR A 180 -4.26 -7.27 13.39
C THR A 180 -3.48 -8.53 12.98
N ALA A 181 -3.88 -9.21 11.91
CA ALA A 181 -3.17 -10.39 11.41
C ALA A 181 -1.74 -10.05 10.90
N MET A 182 -1.55 -8.86 10.32
CA MET A 182 -0.23 -8.36 9.92
C MET A 182 0.68 -8.20 11.14
N CYS A 183 0.19 -7.52 12.19
CA CYS A 183 0.90 -7.35 13.45
C CYS A 183 1.23 -8.70 14.11
N GLU A 184 0.28 -9.63 14.16
CA GLU A 184 0.50 -10.99 14.70
C GLU A 184 1.58 -11.75 13.93
N GLN A 185 1.63 -11.59 12.61
CA GLN A 185 2.60 -12.27 11.76
C GLN A 185 4.01 -11.70 11.89
N THR A 186 4.14 -10.37 11.92
CA THR A 186 5.45 -9.72 12.01
C THR A 186 5.98 -9.64 13.44
N GLY A 187 5.09 -9.67 14.43
CA GLY A 187 5.45 -9.39 15.82
C GLY A 187 5.81 -7.93 16.05
N GLU A 188 6.50 -7.67 17.17
CA GLU A 188 7.00 -6.34 17.54
C GLU A 188 7.93 -5.76 16.47
N ALA A 189 7.90 -4.44 16.31
CA ALA A 189 8.72 -3.74 15.33
C ALA A 189 10.22 -3.86 15.69
N VAL A 190 11.01 -4.35 14.74
CA VAL A 190 12.46 -4.48 14.84
C VAL A 190 13.12 -3.42 13.96
N TRP A 191 14.00 -2.65 14.58
CA TRP A 191 14.69 -1.53 13.94
C TRP A 191 16.19 -1.81 13.86
N ASP A 192 16.85 -1.30 12.83
CA ASP A 192 18.32 -1.24 12.81
C ASP A 192 18.87 -0.06 13.63
N ARG A 193 20.19 0.16 13.56
CA ARG A 193 20.86 1.23 14.32
C ARG A 193 20.59 2.62 13.73
N GLU A 194 20.24 2.66 12.45
CA GLU A 194 19.94 3.82 11.65
C GLU A 194 18.45 4.21 11.72
N GLY A 195 17.61 3.39 12.37
CA GLY A 195 16.18 3.61 12.56
C GLY A 195 15.31 3.09 11.40
N LEU A 196 15.84 2.22 10.55
CA LEU A 196 15.07 1.54 9.51
C LEU A 196 14.27 0.39 10.08
N LEU A 197 13.05 0.23 9.58
CA LEU A 197 12.18 -0.87 9.97
C LEU A 197 12.60 -2.14 9.21
N LEU A 198 13.18 -3.09 9.92
CA LEU A 198 13.62 -4.38 9.35
C LEU A 198 12.50 -5.41 9.34
N ARG A 199 11.62 -5.37 10.35
CA ARG A 199 10.47 -6.26 10.49
C ARG A 199 9.40 -5.59 11.34
N GLY A 200 8.12 -5.74 10.99
CA GLY A 200 7.02 -5.17 11.78
C GLY A 200 5.85 -4.69 10.93
N THR A 201 4.87 -4.06 11.56
CA THR A 201 3.75 -3.43 10.85
C THR A 201 3.74 -1.93 11.15
N LEU A 202 3.84 -1.10 10.12
CA LEU A 202 3.72 0.36 10.19
C LEU A 202 2.38 0.78 9.59
N VAL A 203 1.45 1.23 10.41
CA VAL A 203 0.11 1.61 9.94
C VAL A 203 0.15 3.04 9.41
N ARG A 204 -0.22 3.25 8.15
CA ARG A 204 -0.37 4.60 7.59
C ARG A 204 -1.80 5.07 7.69
N HIS A 205 -2.01 6.31 8.10
CA HIS A 205 -3.35 6.91 8.13
C HIS A 205 -3.35 8.26 7.41
N LEU A 206 -4.04 8.32 6.26
CA LEU A 206 -4.28 9.57 5.54
C LEU A 206 -5.43 10.33 6.19
N VAL A 207 -5.15 11.49 6.77
CA VAL A 207 -6.20 12.37 7.27
C VAL A 207 -6.96 12.96 6.07
N LEU A 208 -8.28 12.74 6.03
CA LEU A 208 -9.13 13.27 4.96
C LEU A 208 -9.85 14.56 5.37
N PRO A 209 -9.97 15.55 4.47
CA PRO A 209 -10.75 16.76 4.74
C PRO A 209 -12.18 16.45 5.18
N LEU A 210 -12.67 17.22 6.17
CA LEU A 210 -13.98 17.08 6.80
C LEU A 210 -14.25 15.74 7.50
N ARG A 211 -13.25 14.85 7.60
CA ARG A 211 -13.37 13.50 8.18
C ARG A 211 -12.46 13.25 9.38
N VAL A 212 -12.00 14.32 10.03
CA VAL A 212 -11.11 14.24 11.19
C VAL A 212 -11.66 13.36 12.32
N LYS A 213 -13.00 13.32 12.51
CA LYS A 213 -13.61 12.43 13.52
C LYS A 213 -13.28 10.96 13.25
N GLU A 214 -13.31 10.53 11.98
CA GLU A 214 -12.92 9.16 11.61
C GLU A 214 -11.43 8.92 11.83
N SER A 215 -10.58 9.93 11.59
CA SER A 215 -9.17 9.85 11.93
C SER A 215 -8.95 9.59 13.42
N LEU A 216 -9.72 10.24 14.30
CA LEU A 216 -9.62 9.99 15.74
C LEU A 216 -10.06 8.56 16.06
N THR A 217 -11.16 8.09 15.49
CA THR A 217 -11.64 6.71 15.66
C THR A 217 -10.63 5.67 15.19
N ILE A 218 -9.94 5.91 14.06
CA ILE A 218 -8.88 5.02 13.56
C ILE A 218 -7.72 4.97 14.54
N LEU A 219 -7.27 6.12 15.04
CA LEU A 219 -6.18 6.18 16.04
C LEU A 219 -6.58 5.51 17.36
N ASP A 220 -7.80 5.74 17.85
CA ASP A 220 -8.35 5.05 19.03
C ASP A 220 -8.36 3.53 18.82
N THR A 221 -8.74 3.09 17.62
CA THR A 221 -8.80 1.66 17.27
C THR A 221 -7.41 1.05 17.23
N ILE A 222 -6.42 1.76 16.67
CA ILE A 222 -5.02 1.33 16.69
C ILE A 222 -4.54 1.16 18.13
N ALA A 223 -4.74 2.18 18.97
CA ALA A 223 -4.32 2.16 20.38
C ALA A 223 -5.02 1.06 21.20
N ALA A 224 -6.30 0.77 20.91
CA ALA A 224 -7.09 -0.18 21.68
C ALA A 224 -6.97 -1.64 21.19
N ARG A 225 -6.74 -1.87 19.88
CA ARG A 225 -6.83 -3.22 19.28
C ARG A 225 -5.51 -3.77 18.75
N LEU A 226 -4.53 -2.92 18.41
CA LEU A 226 -3.23 -3.40 17.91
C LEU A 226 -2.23 -3.55 19.06
N PRO A 227 -1.17 -4.37 18.89
CA PRO A 227 -0.15 -4.51 19.92
C PRO A 227 0.43 -3.17 20.36
N PRO A 228 0.68 -2.96 21.66
CA PRO A 228 1.34 -1.76 22.15
C PRO A 228 2.66 -1.50 21.41
N GLY A 229 2.92 -0.24 21.07
CA GLY A 229 4.11 0.14 20.33
C GLY A 229 4.00 0.00 18.79
N THR A 230 2.83 -0.41 18.26
CA THR A 230 2.59 -0.40 16.81
C THR A 230 2.77 1.02 16.25
N PRO A 231 3.76 1.26 15.36
CA PRO A 231 4.02 2.59 14.85
C PRO A 231 2.96 3.04 13.83
N VAL A 232 2.71 4.35 13.81
CA VAL A 232 1.74 4.99 12.92
C VAL A 232 2.41 6.09 12.11
N SER A 233 2.23 6.08 10.79
CA SER A 233 2.53 7.21 9.90
C SER A 233 1.25 8.04 9.71
N LEU A 234 1.15 9.16 10.43
CA LEU A 234 0.04 10.09 10.26
C LEU A 234 0.31 11.00 9.06
N MET A 235 -0.44 10.78 7.99
CA MET A 235 -0.19 11.40 6.71
C MET A 235 -1.03 12.66 6.49
N ARG A 236 -0.36 13.70 5.97
CA ARG A 236 -0.96 14.98 5.60
C ARG A 236 -1.09 15.16 4.08
N GLN A 237 -0.53 14.24 3.32
CA GLN A 237 -0.34 14.25 1.85
C GLN A 237 -1.61 14.32 0.99
N TYR A 238 -2.80 14.57 1.55
CA TYR A 238 -4.03 14.67 0.76
C TYR A 238 -3.94 15.84 -0.22
N THR A 239 -3.85 15.49 -1.50
CA THR A 239 -3.91 16.42 -2.62
C THR A 239 -5.17 16.11 -3.43
N PRO A 240 -6.05 17.08 -3.67
CA PRO A 240 -7.22 16.88 -4.52
C PRO A 240 -6.81 16.38 -5.90
N MET A 241 -7.34 15.22 -6.27
CA MET A 241 -7.14 14.58 -7.57
C MET A 241 -8.49 14.16 -8.15
N ASN A 242 -8.53 13.90 -9.46
CA ASN A 242 -9.68 13.29 -10.15
C ASN A 242 -11.00 14.11 -10.10
N GLU A 243 -10.93 15.42 -9.82
CA GLU A 243 -12.07 16.35 -9.83
C GLU A 243 -13.29 15.89 -9.00
N SER A 244 -13.04 15.20 -7.88
CA SER A 244 -14.10 14.68 -7.01
C SER A 244 -15.09 15.77 -6.60
N LYS A 245 -16.39 15.48 -6.75
CA LYS A 245 -17.49 16.37 -6.31
C LYS A 245 -17.91 16.13 -4.86
N ILE A 246 -17.25 15.19 -4.17
CA ILE A 246 -17.59 14.84 -2.80
C ILE A 246 -17.12 15.95 -1.86
N PRO A 247 -17.97 16.44 -0.93
CA PRO A 247 -17.62 17.54 -0.04
C PRO A 247 -16.30 17.33 0.71
N GLY A 248 -15.41 18.32 0.57
CA GLY A 248 -14.09 18.37 1.21
C GLY A 248 -12.96 17.78 0.36
N LEU A 249 -13.26 16.90 -0.61
CA LEU A 249 -12.23 16.26 -1.43
C LEU A 249 -11.66 17.17 -2.52
N ASP A 250 -12.24 18.34 -2.71
CA ASP A 250 -11.82 19.42 -3.61
C ASP A 250 -10.71 20.31 -3.03
N ARG A 251 -10.31 20.11 -1.77
CA ARG A 251 -9.29 20.93 -1.10
C ARG A 251 -8.29 20.12 -0.28
N ARG A 252 -7.13 20.72 0.00
CA ARG A 252 -6.15 20.17 0.95
C ARG A 252 -6.65 20.30 2.40
N LEU A 253 -6.00 19.58 3.31
CA LEU A 253 -6.25 19.69 4.75
C LEU A 253 -5.92 21.10 5.27
N THR A 254 -6.79 21.62 6.12
CA THR A 254 -6.48 22.80 6.93
C THR A 254 -5.49 22.45 8.03
N LEU A 255 -4.80 23.47 8.57
CA LEU A 255 -3.91 23.30 9.73
C LEU A 255 -4.66 22.70 10.93
N ARG A 256 -5.89 23.15 11.17
CA ARG A 256 -6.72 22.71 12.30
C ARG A 256 -7.13 21.25 12.18
N GLU A 257 -7.51 20.80 10.98
CA GLU A 257 -7.89 19.40 10.76
C GLU A 257 -6.73 18.45 11.07
N TYR A 258 -5.55 18.76 10.54
CA TYR A 258 -4.37 17.93 10.78
C TYR A 258 -3.88 18.01 12.23
N ALA A 259 -3.85 19.21 12.82
CA ALA A 259 -3.43 19.38 14.22
C ALA A 259 -4.29 18.54 15.17
N ARG A 260 -5.60 18.46 14.95
CA ARG A 260 -6.48 17.62 15.77
C ARG A 260 -6.12 16.14 15.73
N ALA A 261 -5.88 15.58 14.56
CA ALA A 261 -5.48 14.17 14.44
C ALA A 261 -4.09 13.93 15.05
N ARG A 262 -3.14 14.85 14.81
CA ARG A 262 -1.78 14.80 15.37
C ARG A 262 -1.78 14.86 16.89
N ASP A 263 -2.53 15.80 17.46
CA ASP A 263 -2.56 16.01 18.90
C ASP A 263 -3.25 14.83 19.60
N HIS A 264 -4.30 14.27 18.99
CA HIS A 264 -4.92 13.02 19.45
C HIS A 264 -3.98 11.81 19.40
N MET A 265 -3.21 11.65 18.32
CA MET A 265 -2.18 10.61 18.23
C MET A 265 -1.16 10.71 19.37
N LYS A 266 -0.77 11.94 19.76
CA LYS A 266 0.13 12.19 20.89
C LYS A 266 -0.52 11.89 22.24
N GLU A 267 -1.79 12.26 22.42
CA GLU A 267 -2.56 11.96 23.63
C GLU A 267 -2.66 10.45 23.86
N LEU A 268 -2.85 9.67 22.80
CA LEU A 268 -2.82 8.20 22.83
C LEU A 268 -1.41 7.60 22.98
N SER A 269 -0.36 8.43 22.97
CA SER A 269 1.05 7.98 23.02
C SER A 269 1.41 6.97 21.93
N LEU A 270 0.79 7.07 20.75
CA LEU A 270 1.09 6.21 19.62
C LEU A 270 2.47 6.60 19.02
N PRO A 271 3.41 5.66 18.87
CA PRO A 271 4.71 5.95 18.26
C PRO A 271 4.58 6.13 16.75
N GLY A 272 5.57 6.77 16.13
CA GLY A 272 5.68 6.89 14.68
C GLY A 272 5.90 8.33 14.20
N TYR A 273 5.34 8.65 13.04
CA TYR A 273 5.68 9.84 12.27
C TYR A 273 4.46 10.73 12.02
N CYS A 274 4.69 12.04 11.96
CA CYS A 274 3.69 13.02 11.55
C CYS A 274 4.27 13.84 10.40
N GLN A 275 3.64 13.78 9.22
CA GLN A 275 4.10 14.51 8.04
C GLN A 275 3.92 16.03 8.15
N GLY A 276 4.83 16.78 7.52
CA GLY A 276 4.81 18.23 7.39
C GLY A 276 3.76 18.74 6.40
N LYS A 277 3.61 20.08 6.30
CA LYS A 277 2.66 20.71 5.35
C LYS A 277 3.07 20.49 3.90
N GLU A 278 4.38 20.47 3.70
CA GLU A 278 5.09 20.40 2.43
C GLU A 278 4.80 19.10 1.70
N ALA A 279 4.45 18.03 2.45
CA ALA A 279 4.18 16.72 1.89
C ALA A 279 2.95 16.68 0.97
N ALA A 280 1.97 17.59 1.14
CA ALA A 280 0.79 17.66 0.28
C ALA A 280 1.12 18.39 -1.04
N ASP A 281 1.93 17.79 -1.89
CA ASP A 281 2.31 18.30 -3.22
C ASP A 281 2.19 17.19 -4.28
N ALA A 282 1.76 17.57 -5.49
CA ALA A 282 1.70 16.65 -6.62
C ALA A 282 3.09 16.18 -7.06
N ALA A 283 4.15 16.94 -6.76
CA ALA A 283 5.54 16.56 -7.02
C ALA A 283 5.97 15.27 -6.29
N PHE A 284 5.29 14.91 -5.19
CA PHE A 284 5.53 13.66 -4.47
C PHE A 284 4.71 12.48 -5.03
N THR A 285 3.84 12.72 -6.01
CA THR A 285 3.14 11.63 -6.72
C THR A 285 4.08 11.08 -7.80
N PRO A 286 4.39 9.78 -7.80
CA PRO A 286 5.26 9.20 -8.81
C PRO A 286 4.73 9.41 -10.23
N ALA A 287 5.62 9.73 -11.16
CA ALA A 287 5.34 9.57 -12.58
C ALA A 287 5.36 8.08 -12.92
N PHE A 288 4.53 7.68 -13.89
CA PHE A 288 4.47 6.29 -14.36
C PHE A 288 4.80 6.23 -15.84
N LEU A 289 5.36 5.09 -16.28
CA LEU A 289 5.69 4.79 -17.68
C LEU A 289 6.72 5.74 -18.33
N ASP A 290 7.43 6.54 -17.55
CA ASP A 290 8.59 7.27 -18.04
C ASP A 290 9.84 6.36 -18.13
N ARG A 291 10.94 6.92 -18.63
CA ARG A 291 12.20 6.17 -18.79
C ARG A 291 12.70 5.64 -17.45
N GLU A 292 12.55 6.40 -16.37
CA GLU A 292 13.01 5.96 -15.05
C GLU A 292 12.16 4.78 -14.54
N SER A 293 10.84 4.85 -14.72
CA SER A 293 9.88 3.86 -14.27
C SER A 293 10.05 2.50 -14.92
N THR A 294 10.54 2.49 -16.16
CA THR A 294 10.58 1.31 -17.03
C THR A 294 12.00 0.82 -17.30
N ARG A 295 13.05 1.53 -16.84
CA ARG A 295 14.46 1.18 -17.13
C ARG A 295 14.86 -0.22 -16.65
N LEU A 296 14.16 -0.74 -15.64
CA LEU A 296 14.41 -2.06 -15.06
C LEU A 296 13.52 -3.14 -15.67
N PHE A 297 12.64 -2.83 -16.62
CA PHE A 297 11.81 -3.85 -17.25
C PHE A 297 12.63 -4.68 -18.23
N PRO A 298 12.21 -5.93 -18.54
CA PRO A 298 12.83 -6.67 -19.63
C PRO A 298 12.83 -5.81 -20.89
N HIS A 299 13.98 -5.69 -21.55
CA HIS A 299 14.03 -5.09 -22.87
C HIS A 299 13.27 -6.02 -23.81
N THR A 300 12.07 -5.64 -24.26
CA THR A 300 11.55 -6.22 -25.49
C THR A 300 12.46 -5.72 -26.59
N GLU A 301 13.39 -6.55 -27.06
CA GLU A 301 14.00 -6.30 -28.37
C GLU A 301 12.85 -6.12 -29.37
N PRO A 302 12.89 -5.05 -30.20
CA PRO A 302 11.86 -4.79 -31.18
C PRO A 302 11.76 -5.88 -32.25
#